data_AF-A0A3M0CUR2-F1
#
_entry.id   AF-A0A3M0CUR2-F1
#
_cell.length_a   1.000
_cell.length_b   1.000
_cell.length_c   1.000
_cell.angle_alpha   90.00
_cell.angle_beta   90.00
_cell.angle_gamma   90.00
#
_symmetry.space_group_name_H-M   'P 1'
#
loop_
_entity.id
_entity.type
_entity.pdbx_description
1 polymer ?
#
loop_
_entity_poly.entity_id
_entity_poly.type
_entity_poly.pdbx_seq_one_letter_code
_entity_poly.pdbx_strand_id
1 'polypeptide(L)'
;MSGAHTDEANGPAEAGGTDATVAALQRHAKGKRPQLFADPAVDHLLAMVLELASELWVARERGAALEGALVRAGALAADATDTFELDAGTQQALDSERQVFIQRLLRTLEGDV
;
A
#
# COMPACT_ATOMS: atom_id res chain seq x y z
N MET A 1 -49.98 61.81 10.97
CA MET A 1 -49.20 61.55 12.21
C MET A 1 -47.91 60.88 11.76
N SER A 2 -46.77 61.60 11.81
CA SER A 2 -45.70 61.42 12.81
C SER A 2 -45.02 60.05 12.67
N GLY A 3 -43.72 59.87 12.45
CA GLY A 3 -42.51 60.70 12.36
C GLY A 3 -41.44 59.83 11.64
N ALA A 4 -40.51 60.41 10.89
CA ALA A 4 -39.19 60.89 11.34
C ALA A 4 -38.14 59.79 11.60
N HIS A 5 -36.96 60.05 11.01
CA HIS A 5 -35.60 59.52 11.23
C HIS A 5 -35.12 58.38 10.30
N THR A 6 -34.44 58.65 9.16
CA THR A 6 -33.01 59.01 8.93
C THR A 6 -32.03 58.09 9.66
N ASP A 7 -30.88 57.68 9.14
CA ASP A 7 -30.11 57.80 7.89
C ASP A 7 -28.79 57.12 8.28
N GLU A 8 -28.21 56.20 7.49
CA GLU A 8 -26.74 56.07 7.45
C GLU A 8 -26.29 55.11 6.35
N ALA A 9 -25.78 55.72 5.29
CA ALA A 9 -24.52 55.42 4.61
C ALA A 9 -23.88 54.04 4.86
N ASN A 10 -23.86 53.19 3.83
CA ASN A 10 -22.94 52.05 3.75
C ASN A 10 -21.73 52.41 2.86
N GLY A 11 -20.59 52.67 3.50
CA GLY A 11 -19.26 52.74 2.88
C GLY A 11 -18.50 51.40 2.98
N PRO A 12 -17.35 51.25 2.28
CA PRO A 12 -16.91 49.98 1.71
C PRO A 12 -15.78 49.23 2.47
N ALA A 13 -15.50 48.01 1.96
CA ALA A 13 -14.29 47.19 2.09
C ALA A 13 -14.10 46.37 3.38
N GLU A 14 -13.84 45.06 3.20
CA GLU A 14 -12.81 44.29 3.92
C GLU A 14 -12.66 42.94 3.20
N ALA A 15 -11.42 42.49 3.07
CA ALA A 15 -10.94 41.53 2.08
C ALA A 15 -10.67 40.13 2.66
N GLY A 16 -10.63 39.13 1.78
CA GLY A 16 -9.76 37.95 1.89
C GLY A 16 -10.07 36.94 3.00
N GLY A 17 -10.64 35.79 2.64
CA GLY A 17 -10.83 34.72 3.63
C GLY A 17 -11.27 33.37 3.08
N THR A 18 -10.69 32.88 1.99
CA THR A 18 -10.95 31.50 1.51
C THR A 18 -9.69 30.85 0.93
N ASP A 19 -8.60 30.83 1.68
CA ASP A 19 -7.43 29.99 1.35
C ASP A 19 -6.73 29.41 2.59
N ALA A 20 -7.47 29.19 3.68
CA ALA A 20 -6.93 28.68 4.95
C ALA A 20 -7.42 27.27 5.33
N THR A 21 -8.22 26.61 4.49
CA THR A 21 -8.94 25.38 4.89
C THR A 21 -8.42 24.09 4.22
N VAL A 22 -7.24 24.12 3.59
CA VAL A 22 -6.58 22.89 3.09
C VAL A 22 -5.24 22.62 3.80
N ALA A 23 -4.73 23.55 4.62
CA ALA A 23 -3.39 23.45 5.21
C ALA A 23 -3.30 22.73 6.57
N ALA A 24 -4.39 22.17 7.10
CA ALA A 24 -4.42 21.74 8.51
C ALA A 24 -4.87 20.28 8.74
N LEU A 25 -4.27 19.32 8.04
CA LEU A 25 -4.29 17.91 8.51
C LEU A 25 -2.92 17.21 8.36
N GLN A 26 -1.82 17.93 8.59
CA GLN A 26 -0.53 17.29 8.91
C GLN A 26 -0.50 16.87 10.39
N ARG A 27 -1.45 16.01 10.79
CA ARG A 27 -1.44 15.42 12.13
C ARG A 27 -0.41 14.30 12.14
N HIS A 28 0.85 14.66 12.36
CA HIS A 28 1.90 13.69 12.70
C HIS A 28 1.41 12.94 13.95
N ALA A 29 0.98 11.69 13.78
CA ALA A 29 0.62 10.83 14.88
C ALA A 29 1.88 10.59 15.70
N LYS A 30 2.07 11.40 16.75
CA LYS A 30 3.16 11.30 17.71
C LYS A 30 2.89 10.15 18.70
N GLY A 31 2.46 9.01 18.17
CA GLY A 31 2.20 7.79 18.92
C GLY A 31 3.33 6.80 18.63
N LYS A 32 4.06 6.41 19.66
CA LYS A 32 4.92 5.22 19.60
C LYS A 32 4.04 4.07 19.07
N ARG A 33 4.49 3.33 18.06
CA ARG A 33 3.75 2.17 17.51
C ARG A 33 3.22 1.32 18.68
N PRO A 34 1.92 0.98 18.73
CA PRO A 34 1.37 0.19 19.83
C PRO A 34 2.10 -1.13 19.90
N GLN A 35 2.67 -1.43 21.08
CA GLN A 35 3.31 -2.71 21.36
C GLN A 35 2.20 -3.73 21.67
N LEU A 36 2.08 -4.80 20.89
CA LEU A 36 1.03 -5.80 21.04
C LEU A 36 1.48 -6.96 21.92
N PHE A 37 2.76 -7.31 21.87
CA PHE A 37 3.35 -8.41 22.64
C PHE A 37 4.38 -7.93 23.67
N ALA A 38 4.63 -8.76 24.68
CA ALA A 38 5.60 -8.45 25.74
C ALA A 38 7.03 -8.26 25.20
N ASP A 39 7.41 -9.03 24.19
CA ASP A 39 8.69 -8.92 23.50
C ASP A 39 8.52 -8.08 22.21
N PRO A 40 9.16 -6.91 22.10
CA PRO A 40 9.13 -6.09 20.88
C PRO A 40 9.58 -6.83 19.61
N ALA A 41 10.44 -7.85 19.73
CA ALA A 41 10.85 -8.66 18.58
C ALA A 41 9.68 -9.40 17.92
N VAL A 42 8.65 -9.78 18.70
CA VAL A 42 7.45 -10.44 18.18
C VAL A 42 6.57 -9.47 17.41
N ASP A 43 6.44 -8.21 17.86
CA ASP A 43 5.74 -7.18 17.11
C ASP A 43 6.43 -6.88 15.78
N HIS A 44 7.76 -6.86 15.77
CA HIS A 44 8.54 -6.71 14.53
C HIS A 44 8.33 -7.88 13.57
N LEU A 45 8.33 -9.12 14.07
CA LEU A 45 8.03 -10.29 13.26
C LEU A 45 6.61 -10.24 12.69
N LEU A 46 5.61 -9.90 13.52
CA LEU A 46 4.23 -9.74 13.06
C LEU A 46 4.13 -8.67 11.96
N ALA A 47 4.76 -7.52 12.14
CA ALA A 47 4.78 -6.46 11.13
C ALA A 47 5.41 -6.94 9.81
N MET A 48 6.52 -7.68 9.87
CA MET A 48 7.14 -8.28 8.68
C MET A 48 6.22 -9.30 8.00
N VAL A 49 5.54 -10.16 8.77
CA VAL A 49 4.60 -11.15 8.22
C VAL A 49 3.41 -10.48 7.54
N LEU A 50 2.86 -9.42 8.13
CA LEU A 50 1.76 -8.66 7.53
C LEU A 50 2.18 -7.95 6.24
N GLU A 51 3.39 -7.39 6.20
CA GLU A 51 3.94 -6.79 4.98
C GLU A 51 4.12 -7.85 3.88
N LEU A 52 4.74 -8.98 4.21
CA LEU A 52 4.93 -10.10 3.28
C LEU A 52 3.60 -10.68 2.79
N ALA A 53 2.59 -10.78 3.65
CA ALA A 53 1.26 -11.23 3.27
C ALA A 53 0.61 -10.26 2.26
N SER A 54 0.81 -8.96 2.46
CA SER A 54 0.31 -7.91 1.55
C SER A 54 1.00 -8.00 0.19
N GLU A 55 2.33 -8.11 0.18
CA GLU A 55 3.11 -8.29 -1.05
C GLU A 55 2.76 -9.61 -1.78
N LEU A 56 2.55 -10.71 -1.04
CA LEU A 56 2.09 -11.98 -1.61
C LEU A 56 0.71 -11.83 -2.27
N TRP A 57 -0.20 -11.07 -1.67
CA TRP A 57 -1.50 -10.81 -2.27
C TRP A 57 -1.39 -10.02 -3.56
N VAL A 58 -0.57 -8.95 -3.59
CA VAL A 58 -0.29 -8.17 -4.82
C VAL A 58 0.29 -9.05 -5.92
N ALA A 59 1.22 -9.94 -5.60
CA ALA A 59 1.79 -10.89 -6.56
C ALA A 59 0.74 -11.85 -7.14
N ARG A 60 -0.17 -12.36 -6.29
CA ARG A 60 -1.29 -13.21 -6.72
C ARG A 60 -2.27 -12.46 -7.63
N GLU A 61 -2.64 -11.24 -7.25
CA GLU A 61 -3.54 -10.40 -8.04
C GLU A 61 -2.92 -10.10 -9.42
N ARG A 62 -1.63 -9.79 -9.47
CA ARG A 62 -0.91 -9.60 -10.73
C ARG A 62 -0.91 -10.86 -11.57
N GLY A 63 -0.72 -12.05 -10.98
CA GLY A 63 -0.83 -13.33 -11.68
C GLY A 63 -2.20 -13.53 -12.32
N ALA A 64 -3.27 -13.38 -11.54
CA ALA A 64 -4.64 -13.50 -12.04
C ALA A 64 -4.98 -12.46 -13.12
N ALA A 65 -4.46 -11.24 -12.99
CA ALA A 65 -4.65 -10.20 -14.00
C ALA A 65 -3.93 -10.53 -15.33
N LEU A 66 -2.71 -11.06 -15.27
CA LEU A 66 -1.95 -11.50 -16.44
C LEU A 66 -2.67 -12.66 -17.15
N GLU A 67 -3.08 -13.68 -16.40
CA GLU A 67 -3.85 -14.81 -16.93
C GLU A 67 -5.15 -14.34 -17.59
N GLY A 68 -5.96 -13.55 -16.88
CA GLY A 68 -7.20 -13.01 -17.44
C GLY A 68 -6.97 -12.12 -18.67
N ALA A 69 -5.87 -11.37 -18.73
CA ALA A 69 -5.52 -10.58 -19.91
C ALA A 69 -5.16 -11.46 -21.12
N LEU A 70 -4.38 -12.53 -20.90
CA LEU A 70 -3.98 -13.47 -21.96
C LEU A 70 -5.16 -14.28 -22.48
N VAL A 71 -6.05 -14.73 -21.59
CA VAL A 71 -7.30 -15.43 -21.97
C VAL A 71 -8.20 -14.52 -22.80
N ARG A 72 -8.42 -13.27 -22.38
CA ARG A 72 -9.21 -12.30 -23.16
C ARG A 72 -8.58 -11.98 -24.52
N ALA A 73 -7.25 -12.02 -24.62
CA ALA A 73 -6.53 -11.84 -25.88
C ALA A 73 -6.55 -13.10 -26.77
N GLY A 74 -7.08 -14.23 -26.29
CA GLY A 74 -7.05 -15.52 -26.99
C GLY A 74 -5.66 -16.16 -27.05
N ALA A 75 -4.71 -15.68 -26.25
CA ALA A 75 -3.33 -16.17 -26.22
C ALA A 75 -3.13 -17.34 -25.24
N LEU A 76 -4.10 -17.58 -24.36
CA LEU A 76 -4.06 -18.63 -23.33
C LEU A 76 -5.46 -19.23 -23.18
N ALA A 77 -5.57 -20.55 -23.00
CA ALA A 77 -6.84 -21.18 -22.64
C ALA A 77 -7.15 -20.92 -21.16
N ALA A 78 -8.43 -20.91 -20.77
CA ALA A 78 -8.83 -20.55 -19.42
C ALA A 78 -8.36 -21.54 -18.33
N ASP A 79 -8.06 -22.77 -18.70
CA ASP A 79 -7.56 -23.86 -17.86
C ASP A 79 -6.07 -24.14 -18.06
N ALA A 80 -5.39 -23.35 -18.90
CA ALA A 80 -4.02 -23.62 -19.29
C ALA A 80 -3.07 -23.54 -18.10
N THR A 81 -3.23 -22.54 -17.21
CA THR A 81 -2.37 -22.39 -16.03
C THR A 81 -2.55 -23.53 -15.04
N ASP A 82 -3.79 -24.00 -14.83
CA ASP A 82 -4.12 -25.09 -13.91
C ASP A 82 -3.58 -26.45 -14.38
N THR A 83 -3.41 -26.61 -15.69
CA THR A 83 -2.90 -27.83 -16.33
C THR A 83 -1.45 -27.73 -16.77
N PHE A 84 -0.81 -26.57 -16.55
CA PHE A 84 0.55 -26.32 -16.99
C PHE A 84 1.56 -27.06 -16.11
N GLU A 85 2.35 -27.92 -16.73
CA GLU A 85 3.46 -28.61 -16.11
C GLU A 85 4.78 -27.94 -16.50
N LEU A 86 5.57 -27.60 -15.49
CA LEU A 86 6.92 -27.08 -15.71
C LEU A 86 7.82 -28.20 -16.24
N ASP A 87 8.58 -27.91 -17.29
CA ASP A 87 9.63 -28.83 -17.72
C ASP A 87 10.78 -28.85 -16.69
N ALA A 88 11.56 -29.93 -16.71
CA ALA A 88 12.65 -30.13 -15.75
C ALA A 88 13.70 -29.00 -15.78
N GLY A 89 13.96 -28.40 -16.94
CA GLY A 89 14.90 -27.30 -17.09
C GLY A 89 14.40 -26.03 -16.44
N THR A 90 13.14 -25.67 -16.70
CA THR A 90 12.49 -24.52 -16.06
C THR A 90 12.38 -24.71 -14.55
N GLN A 91 12.01 -25.91 -14.09
CA GLN A 91 11.92 -26.21 -12.66
C GLN A 91 13.29 -26.06 -11.97
N GLN A 92 14.37 -26.56 -12.58
CA GLN A 92 15.73 -26.41 -12.03
C GLN A 92 16.17 -24.93 -11.96
N ALA A 93 15.81 -24.12 -12.95
CA ALA A 93 16.10 -22.69 -12.94
C ALA A 93 15.38 -21.98 -11.78
N LEU A 94 14.08 -22.23 -11.62
CA LEU A 94 13.28 -21.69 -10.52
C LEU A 94 13.80 -22.13 -9.14
N ASP A 95 14.23 -23.39 -9.01
CA ASP A 95 14.84 -23.90 -7.78
C ASP A 95 16.13 -23.15 -7.42
N SER A 96 16.96 -22.85 -8.42
CA SER A 96 18.20 -22.09 -8.25
C SER A 96 17.91 -20.64 -7.85
N GLU A 97 16.94 -20.00 -8.50
CA GLU A 97 16.49 -18.64 -8.15
C GLU A 97 15.92 -18.59 -6.73
N ARG A 98 15.12 -19.59 -6.34
CA ARG A 98 14.57 -19.70 -4.98
C ARG A 98 15.66 -19.79 -3.94
N GLN A 99 16.74 -20.54 -4.18
CA GLN A 99 17.88 -20.61 -3.25
C GLN A 99 18.55 -19.24 -3.07
N VAL A 100 18.76 -18.48 -4.16
CA VAL A 100 19.33 -17.13 -4.10
C VAL A 100 18.40 -16.17 -3.35
N PHE A 101 17.09 -16.26 -3.61
CA PHE A 101 16.08 -15.46 -2.91
C PHE A 101 16.09 -15.73 -1.40
N ILE A 102 16.07 -17.00 -0.99
CA ILE A 102 16.13 -17.39 0.43
C ILE A 102 17.42 -16.90 1.07
N GLN A 103 18.58 -17.05 0.43
CA GLN A 103 19.84 -16.53 0.98
C GLN A 103 19.79 -15.01 1.19
N ARG A 104 19.25 -14.26 0.22
CA ARG A 104 19.11 -12.79 0.34
C ARG A 104 18.16 -12.40 1.47
N LEU A 105 17.08 -13.17 1.67
CA LEU A 105 16.11 -12.97 2.73
C LEU A 105 16.70 -13.29 4.10
N LEU A 106 17.43 -14.40 4.23
CA LEU A 106 17.99 -14.85 5.51
C LEU A 106 19.23 -14.05 5.93
N ARG A 107 19.97 -13.45 4.99
CA ARG A 107 21.08 -12.54 5.30
C ARG A 107 20.69 -11.39 6.24
N THR A 108 19.44 -10.93 6.20
CA THR A 108 18.98 -9.87 7.13
C THR A 108 18.83 -10.37 8.58
N LEU A 109 18.76 -11.68 8.79
CA LEU A 109 18.71 -12.32 10.11
C LEU A 109 20.11 -12.67 10.64
N GLU A 110 21.10 -12.82 9.76
CA GLU A 110 22.47 -13.21 10.15
C GLU A 110 23.22 -12.08 10.89
N GLY A 111 22.77 -10.83 10.75
CA GLY A 111 23.31 -9.68 11.47
C GLY A 111 24.75 -9.31 11.07
N ASP A 112 25.03 -8.01 10.96
CA ASP A 112 26.43 -7.56 10.99
C ASP A 112 26.98 -7.88 12.40
N VAL A 113 27.81 -8.93 12.48
CA VAL A 113 28.76 -9.15 13.59
C VAL A 113 30.00 -8.30 13.34
#